data_AF-A0A924B046-F1
#
_entry.id   AF-A0A924B046-F1
#
_cell.length_a   1.000
_cell.length_b   1.000
_cell.length_c   1.000
_cell.angle_alpha   90.00
_cell.angle_beta   90.00
_cell.angle_gamma   90.00
#
_symmetry.space_group_name_H-M   'P 1'
#
loop_
_entity.id
_entity.type
_entity.pdbx_description
1 polymer ?
#
loop_
_entity_poly.entity_id
_entity_poly.type
_entity_poly.pdbx_seq_one_letter_code
_entity_poly.pdbx_strand_id
1 'polypeptide(L)'
;AEILPGLYAVEVNYLITHEWAVSAADILWRRSKLGLHLPAGCAATLVAWFPDRPAHTALRSADRTDGSDLAHGSGDNPEPQLHRI
;
A
#
# COMPACT_ATOMS: atom_id res chain seq x y z
N ALA A 1 4.70 -22.95 2.08
CA ALA A 1 3.41 -23.41 1.52
C ALA A 1 3.39 -23.04 0.05
N GLU A 2 2.97 -23.96 -0.82
CA GLU A 2 2.65 -23.68 -2.21
C GLU A 2 1.26 -23.04 -2.29
N ILE A 3 1.10 -21.98 -3.10
CA ILE A 3 -0.17 -21.22 -3.21
C ILE A 3 -0.84 -21.54 -4.54
N LEU A 4 -0.06 -21.54 -5.62
CA LEU A 4 -0.46 -21.93 -6.97
C LEU A 4 0.60 -22.90 -7.51
N PRO A 5 0.27 -23.72 -8.53
CA PRO A 5 1.26 -24.57 -9.16
C PRO A 5 2.48 -23.76 -9.61
N GLY A 6 3.63 -24.03 -8.98
CA GLY A 6 4.88 -23.31 -9.27
C GLY A 6 4.96 -21.89 -8.70
N LEU A 7 4.15 -21.54 -7.70
CA LEU A 7 4.26 -20.29 -6.93
C LEU A 7 4.16 -20.57 -5.42
N TYR A 8 5.24 -20.26 -4.71
CA TYR A 8 5.35 -20.49 -3.27
C TYR A 8 5.23 -19.21 -2.45
N ALA A 9 4.77 -19.34 -1.21
CA ALA A 9 4.65 -18.21 -0.28
C ALA A 9 5.95 -17.43 -0.06
N VAL A 10 7.10 -18.11 -0.08
CA VAL A 10 8.41 -17.46 0.04
C VAL A 10 8.72 -16.59 -1.17
N GLU A 11 8.36 -17.03 -2.36
CA GLU A 11 8.54 -16.26 -3.60
C GLU A 11 7.62 -15.06 -3.61
N VAL A 12 6.35 -15.21 -3.22
CA VAL A 12 5.43 -14.07 -3.12
C VAL A 12 5.94 -13.04 -2.11
N ASN A 13 6.43 -13.48 -0.95
CA ASN A 13 7.04 -12.59 0.04
C ASN A 13 8.27 -11.87 -0.52
N TYR A 14 9.14 -12.58 -1.25
CA TYR A 14 10.27 -11.96 -1.94
C TYR A 14 9.82 -10.90 -2.94
N LEU A 15 8.81 -11.22 -3.77
CA LEU A 15 8.27 -10.31 -4.78
C LEU A 15 7.69 -9.02 -4.16
N ILE A 16 7.02 -9.14 -3.01
CA ILE A 16 6.47 -7.98 -2.29
C ILE A 16 7.59 -7.12 -1.70
N THR A 17 8.59 -7.76 -1.09
CA THR A 17 9.60 -7.07 -0.26
C THR A 17 10.75 -6.47 -1.07
N HIS A 18 11.23 -7.20 -2.07
CA HIS A 18 12.42 -6.82 -2.86
C HIS A 18 12.06 -6.25 -4.21
N GLU A 19 10.85 -6.54 -4.67
CA GLU A 19 10.41 -6.26 -6.02
C GLU A 19 9.16 -5.37 -6.05
N TRP A 20 8.63 -4.95 -4.89
CA TRP A 20 7.49 -4.05 -4.75
C TRP A 20 6.22 -4.53 -5.45
N ALA A 21 5.99 -5.85 -5.50
CA ALA A 21 4.73 -6.38 -6.00
C ALA A 21 3.58 -6.01 -5.07
N VAL A 22 2.59 -5.28 -5.59
CA VAL A 22 1.46 -4.75 -4.80
C VAL A 22 0.15 -5.52 -4.98
N SER A 23 0.05 -6.35 -6.02
CA SER A 23 -1.16 -7.10 -6.34
C SER A 23 -0.91 -8.48 -6.91
N ALA A 24 -1.93 -9.34 -6.81
CA ALA A 24 -1.93 -10.66 -7.45
C ALA A 24 -1.69 -10.56 -8.97
N ALA A 25 -2.22 -9.53 -9.63
CA ALA A 25 -2.00 -9.30 -11.05
C ALA A 25 -0.54 -8.96 -11.38
N ASP A 26 0.14 -8.17 -10.54
CA ASP A 26 1.56 -7.83 -10.75
C ASP A 26 2.44 -9.08 -10.63
N ILE A 27 2.18 -9.91 -9.62
CA ILE A 27 2.86 -11.19 -9.41
C ILE A 27 2.65 -12.12 -10.61
N LEU A 28 1.41 -12.31 -11.05
CA LEU A 28 1.06 -13.29 -12.08
C LEU A 28 1.48 -12.87 -13.49
N TRP A 29 1.43 -11.59 -13.82
CA TRP A 29 1.60 -11.13 -15.21
C TRP A 29 2.92 -10.39 -15.47
N ARG A 30 3.45 -9.64 -14.49
CA ARG A 30 4.69 -8.86 -14.68
C ARG A 30 5.93 -9.59 -14.19
N ARG A 31 5.87 -10.26 -13.03
CA ARG A 31 7.07 -10.86 -12.39
C ARG A 31 7.28 -12.32 -12.75
N SER A 32 6.22 -13.13 -12.70
CA SER A 32 6.32 -14.58 -12.94
C SER A 32 5.81 -15.03 -14.31
N LYS A 33 4.88 -14.30 -14.93
CA LYS A 33 4.11 -14.70 -16.13
C LYS A 33 3.32 -16.00 -15.98
N LEU A 34 3.13 -16.50 -14.75
CA LEU A 34 2.34 -17.71 -14.48
C LEU A 34 0.88 -17.56 -14.92
N GLY A 35 0.36 -16.33 -15.04
CA GLY A 35 -0.96 -16.08 -15.61
C GLY A 35 -1.15 -16.63 -17.03
N LEU A 36 -0.07 -16.84 -17.80
CA LEU A 36 -0.12 -17.43 -19.14
C LEU A 36 -0.33 -18.95 -19.14
N HIS A 37 -0.04 -19.62 -18.03
CA HIS A 37 0.00 -21.08 -17.93
C HIS A 37 -1.06 -21.64 -16.98
N LEU A 38 -1.52 -20.82 -16.04
CA LEU A 38 -2.49 -21.22 -15.02
C LEU A 38 -3.93 -21.06 -15.51
N PRO A 39 -4.86 -21.90 -15.02
CA PRO A 39 -6.27 -21.80 -15.36
C PRO A 39 -6.90 -20.51 -14.81
N ALA A 40 -8.05 -20.15 -15.38
CA ALA A 40 -8.87 -19.07 -14.86
C ALA A 40 -9.22 -19.32 -13.38
N GLY A 41 -9.16 -18.28 -12.55
CA GLY A 41 -9.44 -18.35 -11.11
C GLY A 41 -8.21 -18.39 -10.22
N CYS A 42 -7.01 -18.68 -10.73
CA CYS A 42 -5.77 -18.64 -9.93
C CYS A 42 -5.48 -17.26 -9.33
N ALA A 43 -5.88 -16.19 -10.01
CA ALA A 43 -5.80 -14.84 -9.46
C ALA A 43 -6.65 -14.68 -8.19
N ALA A 44 -7.87 -15.23 -8.16
CA ALA A 44 -8.74 -15.17 -6.99
C ALA A 44 -8.17 -15.98 -5.81
N THR A 45 -7.58 -17.15 -6.07
CA THR A 45 -6.86 -17.93 -5.06
C THR A 45 -5.70 -17.14 -4.48
N LEU A 46 -4.90 -16.48 -5.32
CA LEU A 46 -3.77 -15.67 -4.86
C LEU A 46 -4.25 -14.45 -4.06
N VAL A 47 -5.33 -13.79 -4.47
CA VAL A 47 -5.96 -12.68 -3.72
C VAL A 47 -6.49 -13.14 -2.36
N ALA A 48 -7.09 -14.33 -2.29
CA ALA A 48 -7.59 -14.89 -1.02
C ALA A 48 -6.45 -15.21 -0.04
N TRP A 49 -5.29 -15.63 -0.58
CA TRP A 49 -4.09 -15.90 0.22
C TRP A 49 -3.32 -14.63 0.60
N PHE A 50 -3.22 -13.68 -0.33
CA PHE A 50 -2.57 -12.39 -0.19
C PHE A 50 -3.51 -11.30 -0.71
N PRO A 51 -4.30 -10.66 0.17
CA PRO A 51 -5.16 -9.56 -0.25
C PRO A 51 -4.30 -8.40 -0.73
N ASP A 52 -4.63 -7.87 -1.90
CA ASP A 52 -3.94 -6.74 -2.52
C ASP A 52 -3.76 -5.61 -1.49
N ARG A 53 -2.49 -5.25 -1.24
CA ARG A 53 -2.19 -4.08 -0.41
C ARG A 53 -2.40 -2.85 -1.28
N PRO A 54 -3.27 -1.91 -0.89
CA PRO A 54 -3.39 -0.66 -1.64
C PRO A 54 -2.01 0.02 -1.66
N ALA A 55 -1.55 0.35 -2.87
CA ALA A 55 -0.16 0.67 -3.20
C ALA A 55 0.48 1.87 -2.46
N HIS A 56 -0.22 2.52 -1.52
CA HIS A 56 0.30 3.67 -0.74
C HIS A 56 -0.45 3.96 0.58
N THR A 57 -1.44 3.17 1.01
CA THR A 57 -2.41 3.66 2.03
C THR A 57 -1.90 3.70 3.47
N ALA A 58 -0.80 3.02 3.83
CA ALA A 58 -0.35 3.00 5.22
C ALA A 58 0.52 4.20 5.66
N LEU A 59 0.72 5.23 4.82
CA LEU A 59 1.46 6.44 5.22
C LEU A 59 0.57 7.55 5.81
N ARG A 60 -0.75 7.38 5.95
CA ARG A 60 -1.66 8.47 6.37
C ARG A 60 -2.78 8.10 7.35
N SER A 61 -2.60 7.09 8.21
CA SER A 61 -3.59 6.77 9.26
C SER A 61 -3.12 7.02 10.70
N ALA A 62 -1.88 7.47 10.93
CA ALA A 62 -1.40 7.84 12.27
C ALA A 62 -1.50 9.35 12.60
N ASP A 63 -1.98 10.18 11.67
CA ASP A 63 -2.03 11.65 11.82
C ASP A 63 -3.36 12.18 12.39
N ARG A 64 -4.24 11.33 12.94
CA ARG A 64 -5.53 11.85 13.43
C ARG A 64 -6.16 11.01 14.54
N THR A 65 -5.76 11.29 15.78
CA THR A 65 -6.56 11.93 16.85
C THR A 65 -5.92 11.64 18.20
N ASP A 66 -5.18 12.61 18.75
CA ASP A 66 -5.14 12.80 20.21
C ASP A 66 -5.54 14.24 20.49
N GLY A 67 -6.82 14.42 20.79
CA GLY A 67 -7.32 15.64 21.38
C GLY A 67 -7.10 15.53 22.87
N SER A 68 -5.99 16.10 23.36
CA SER A 68 -5.81 16.40 24.78
C SER A 68 -5.14 17.77 24.94
N ASP A 69 -6.01 18.77 25.02
CA ASP A 69 -6.00 19.80 26.08
C ASP A 69 -4.68 20.53 26.38
N LEU A 70 -4.44 21.68 25.73
CA LEU A 70 -3.70 22.81 26.31
C LEU A 70 -4.36 24.15 25.92
N ALA A 71 -5.14 24.64 26.87
CA ALA A 71 -5.43 26.03 27.24
C ALA A 71 -4.81 27.21 26.44
N HIS A 72 -5.70 28.16 26.13
CA HIS A 72 -5.58 29.61 26.32
C HIS A 72 -4.23 30.30 26.05
N GLY A 73 -4.19 31.07 24.97
CA GLY A 73 -3.24 32.15 24.77
C GLY A 73 -3.73 33.10 23.68
N SER A 74 -4.58 34.07 24.05
CA SER A 74 -4.81 35.28 23.27
C SER A 74 -3.46 35.93 22.94
N GLY A 75 -3.19 36.13 21.66
CA GLY A 75 -2.05 36.89 21.17
C GLY A 75 -2.42 37.46 19.82
N ASP A 76 -2.88 38.71 19.83
CA ASP A 76 -2.99 39.58 18.68
C ASP A 76 -1.82 39.37 17.70
N ASN A 77 -2.14 38.97 16.46
CA ASN A 77 -1.22 39.09 15.35
C ASN A 77 -1.81 40.09 14.35
N PRO A 78 -1.49 41.39 14.44
CA PRO A 78 -1.86 42.32 13.39
C PRO A 78 -1.02 42.01 12.15
N GLU A 79 -1.70 41.73 11.03
CA GLU A 79 -1.07 41.73 9.71
C GLU A 79 -0.44 43.10 9.41
N PRO A 80 0.74 43.12 8.76
CA PRO A 80 0.98 44.21 7.83
C PRO A 80 1.52 43.75 6.47
N GLN A 81 0.65 43.99 5.48
CA GLN A 81 0.91 44.66 4.20
C GLN A 81 1.83 43.99 3.17
N LEU A 82 1.16 43.52 2.11
CA LEU A 82 1.68 43.42 0.75
C LEU A 82 2.37 44.73 0.32
N HIS A 83 3.68 44.68 0.13
CA HIS A 83 4.41 45.67 -0.66
C HIS A 83 4.79 45.05 -2.01
N ARG A 84 4.04 45.48 -3.02
CA ARG A 84 4.30 45.45 -4.46
C ARG A 84 5.79 45.59 -4.83
N ILE A 85 6.29 44.67 -5.67
CA ILE A 85 7.00 44.99 -6.93
C ILE A 85 6.56 43.96 -7.98
#